data_AF-A0A946HUQ8-F1
#
_entry.id   AF-A0A946HUQ8-F1
#
_cell.length_a   1.000
_cell.length_b   1.000
_cell.length_c   1.000
_cell.angle_alpha   90.00
_cell.angle_beta   90.00
_cell.angle_gamma   90.00
#
_symmetry.space_group_name_H-M   'P 1'
#
loop_
_entity.id
_entity.type
_entity.pdbx_description
1 polymer ?
#
loop_
_entity_poly.entity_id
_entity_poly.type
_entity_poly.pdbx_seq_one_letter_code
_entity_poly.pdbx_strand_id
1 'polypeptide(L)'
;MSEKMMGGSSAPEKLKFIPIKYEGCLPSLPKGAKVDVAEKLTQGSLVTDTGSFSDFLEVHKDKTDFTQEDIDQIYKESILAGAIDHHSIDTFFSAKGVDVKKCSTKMVFDYSDEVTQLIKEKGITKVETHFDSDLDAIASSYLVRSLIENGEMPVIAEDLAKVTNTEDYGENRLDPEEYAKSLPGTVSAIKSLLSDRGRAELGKEVFGSPKMKGEDGRLNAEGIKKLQETQAKYENLRNQMVFELINSANEAKMKDAGFDIAVDITSLDLSEELSEVVNEGRENLKVSFEDFLQDFEKAEKGQITIKDRQGNDIEVNVVVGTSKKPLMFTNMAYNRVSPDTVVAVYGGEERAFGDNYNIGITPDMANSLDLSAVCLELNKAEKAKREALITKADKTEDEQKMIDGWAAQADREAFFGLNDKVEAGEIDAGEIVTKDPTVLVAGGSLIAASRTSLLGEEDFKNVMNKFK
;
A
#
# COMPACT_ATOMS: atom_id res chain seq x y z
N MET A 1 14.40 73.30 -16.47
CA MET A 1 14.09 72.07 -17.24
C MET A 1 14.83 70.93 -16.57
N SER A 2 14.10 70.05 -15.91
CA SER A 2 14.61 68.93 -15.11
C SER A 2 13.95 67.68 -15.66
N GLU A 3 14.67 66.87 -16.43
CA GLU A 3 14.17 65.61 -16.96
C GLU A 3 14.26 64.53 -15.87
N LYS A 4 13.09 63.98 -15.54
CA LYS A 4 12.89 62.82 -14.68
C LYS A 4 13.44 61.57 -15.39
N MET A 5 14.42 60.91 -14.77
CA MET A 5 14.68 59.50 -15.04
C MET A 5 13.54 58.67 -14.44
N MET A 6 12.72 58.07 -15.30
CA MET A 6 11.78 57.02 -14.91
C MET A 6 12.55 55.72 -14.79
N GLY A 7 12.81 55.29 -13.56
CA GLY A 7 13.25 53.93 -13.26
C GLY A 7 12.13 52.95 -13.62
N GLY A 8 12.34 52.18 -14.67
CA GLY A 8 11.51 51.03 -14.99
C GLY A 8 11.71 49.97 -13.91
N SER A 9 10.75 49.88 -12.99
CA SER A 9 10.57 48.70 -12.16
C SER A 9 10.16 47.55 -13.08
N SER A 10 11.11 46.73 -13.50
CA SER A 10 10.80 45.42 -14.05
C SER A 10 10.07 44.64 -12.95
N ALA A 11 8.78 44.41 -13.14
CA ALA A 11 8.09 43.40 -12.34
C ALA A 11 8.90 42.10 -12.44
N PRO A 12 9.17 41.41 -11.31
CA PRO A 12 9.84 40.12 -11.38
C PRO A 12 9.04 39.24 -12.33
N GLU A 13 9.71 38.66 -13.32
CA GLU A 13 9.13 37.60 -14.15
C GLU A 13 8.55 36.58 -13.18
N LYS A 14 7.23 36.39 -13.18
CA LYS A 14 6.61 35.28 -12.45
C LYS A 14 7.30 34.03 -12.96
N LEU A 15 8.10 33.38 -12.12
CA LEU A 15 8.65 32.06 -12.40
C LEU A 15 7.49 31.20 -12.88
N LYS A 16 7.57 30.78 -14.15
CA LYS A 16 6.54 29.95 -14.76
C LYS A 16 6.77 28.55 -14.20
N PHE A 17 5.89 28.11 -13.30
CA PHE A 17 5.89 26.74 -12.80
C PHE A 17 5.98 25.76 -13.98
N ILE A 18 6.99 24.88 -13.95
CA ILE A 18 7.16 23.84 -14.95
C ILE A 18 6.38 22.62 -14.46
N PRO A 19 5.43 22.09 -15.26
CA PRO A 19 4.72 20.86 -14.89
C PRO A 19 5.70 19.73 -14.61
N ILE A 20 5.53 19.10 -13.45
CA ILE A 20 6.44 18.06 -12.96
C ILE A 20 6.23 16.78 -13.75
N LYS A 21 7.32 16.16 -14.18
CA LYS A 21 7.24 14.85 -14.84
C LYS A 21 7.49 13.73 -13.84
N TYR A 22 6.83 12.60 -14.09
CA TYR A 22 7.11 11.37 -13.35
C TYR A 22 8.51 10.79 -13.67
N GLU A 23 9.11 11.21 -14.79
CA GLU A 23 10.49 10.85 -15.13
C GLU A 23 11.46 11.20 -13.99
N GLY A 24 12.29 10.24 -13.60
CA GLY A 24 13.18 10.36 -12.43
C GLY A 24 12.58 9.82 -11.13
N CYS A 25 11.33 9.36 -11.12
CA CYS A 25 10.77 8.54 -10.06
C CYS A 25 10.95 7.05 -10.40
N LEU A 26 11.44 6.28 -9.45
CA LEU A 26 11.72 4.85 -9.58
C LEU A 26 10.91 4.08 -8.54
N PRO A 27 9.79 3.46 -8.93
CA PRO A 27 9.01 2.64 -8.02
C PRO A 27 9.64 1.23 -7.97
N SER A 28 10.86 1.16 -7.44
CA SER A 28 11.74 0.00 -7.58
C SER A 28 11.86 -0.85 -6.31
N LEU A 29 11.19 -0.44 -5.24
CA LEU A 29 11.40 -1.01 -3.92
C LEU A 29 10.12 -1.71 -3.41
N PRO A 30 10.22 -2.90 -2.81
CA PRO A 30 9.12 -3.44 -2.03
C PRO A 30 8.89 -2.62 -0.76
N LYS A 31 7.63 -2.39 -0.40
CA LYS A 31 7.28 -1.79 0.89
C LYS A 31 7.81 -2.71 2.01
N GLY A 32 8.57 -2.14 2.95
CA GLY A 32 9.24 -2.83 4.05
C GLY A 32 10.56 -3.55 3.70
N ALA A 33 11.04 -3.52 2.44
CA ALA A 33 12.34 -4.12 2.11
C ALA A 33 13.48 -3.35 2.78
N LYS A 34 14.53 -4.01 3.27
CA LYS A 34 15.74 -3.27 3.73
C LYS A 34 16.40 -2.58 2.55
N VAL A 35 16.54 -1.26 2.64
CA VAL A 35 17.17 -0.43 1.60
C VAL A 35 18.48 0.12 2.13
N ASP A 36 19.56 -0.01 1.36
CA ASP A 36 20.80 0.72 1.63
C ASP A 36 20.62 2.19 1.23
N VAL A 37 20.03 2.98 2.13
CA VAL A 37 19.74 4.40 1.91
C VAL A 37 21.04 5.17 1.62
N ALA A 38 22.16 4.79 2.24
CA ALA A 38 23.44 5.42 2.00
C ALA A 38 23.90 5.21 0.55
N GLU A 39 23.79 3.98 0.02
CA GLU A 39 24.07 3.70 -1.39
C GLU A 39 23.18 4.54 -2.31
N LYS A 40 21.86 4.56 -2.06
CA LYS A 40 20.91 5.36 -2.85
C LYS A 40 21.24 6.85 -2.85
N LEU A 41 21.60 7.38 -1.69
CA LEU A 41 22.00 8.77 -1.54
C LEU A 41 23.28 9.07 -2.34
N THR A 42 24.26 8.18 -2.34
CA THR A 42 25.48 8.33 -3.18
C THR A 42 25.20 8.24 -4.69
N GLN A 43 24.13 7.55 -5.09
CA GLN A 43 23.68 7.45 -6.47
C GLN A 43 22.83 8.66 -6.93
N GLY A 44 22.63 9.64 -6.05
CA GLY A 44 21.84 10.83 -6.34
C GLY A 44 20.33 10.59 -6.28
N SER A 45 19.90 9.61 -5.48
CA SER A 45 18.49 9.28 -5.25
C SER A 45 18.07 9.56 -3.80
N LEU A 46 16.86 10.07 -3.62
CA LEU A 46 16.19 10.16 -2.32
C LEU A 46 15.16 9.04 -2.21
N VAL A 47 15.07 8.38 -1.06
CA VAL A 47 14.08 7.32 -0.82
C VAL A 47 12.84 7.93 -0.16
N THR A 48 11.65 7.62 -0.66
CA THR A 48 10.38 8.13 -0.11
C THR A 48 9.37 7.00 0.08
N ASP A 49 8.74 7.00 1.24
CA ASP A 49 7.56 6.17 1.54
C ASP A 49 7.77 4.67 1.34
N THR A 50 8.81 4.10 1.96
CA THR A 50 9.17 2.69 1.71
C THR A 50 8.99 1.78 2.92
N GLY A 51 8.82 2.32 4.12
CA GLY A 51 8.87 1.59 5.39
C GLY A 51 10.21 0.89 5.65
N SER A 52 11.29 1.29 4.96
CA SER A 52 12.54 0.52 4.88
C SER A 52 13.65 0.99 5.82
N PHE A 53 13.53 2.20 6.36
CA PHE A 53 14.60 2.87 7.08
C PHE A 53 14.26 3.06 8.56
N SER A 54 14.90 2.26 9.42
CA SER A 54 14.67 2.28 10.88
C SER A 54 15.95 2.33 11.71
N ASP A 55 17.12 2.05 11.13
CA ASP A 55 18.38 1.93 11.89
C ASP A 55 18.74 3.19 12.70
N PHE A 56 18.34 4.37 12.22
CA PHE A 56 18.58 5.63 12.92
C PHE A 56 17.79 5.75 14.24
N LEU A 57 16.69 5.02 14.39
CA LEU A 57 15.85 5.05 15.60
C LEU A 57 16.51 4.35 16.80
N GLU A 58 17.53 3.52 16.55
CA GLU A 58 18.26 2.77 17.59
C GLU A 58 18.88 3.70 18.65
N VAL A 59 19.30 4.91 18.26
CA VAL A 59 19.88 5.90 19.19
C VAL A 59 18.85 6.49 20.15
N HIS A 60 17.55 6.32 19.83
CA HIS A 60 16.42 6.85 20.60
C HIS A 60 15.70 5.78 21.43
N LYS A 61 16.08 4.50 21.30
CA LYS A 61 15.34 3.36 21.89
C LYS A 61 15.12 3.44 23.40
N ASP A 62 16.08 4.00 24.13
CA ASP A 62 16.06 4.08 25.60
C ASP A 62 15.34 5.35 26.10
N LYS A 63 14.95 6.25 25.19
CA LYS A 63 14.17 7.43 25.53
C LYS A 63 12.70 7.05 25.74
N THR A 64 12.13 7.53 26.83
CA THR A 64 10.76 7.21 27.26
C THR A 64 9.80 8.38 27.19
N ASP A 65 10.31 9.62 27.26
CA ASP A 65 9.51 10.84 27.16
C ASP A 65 9.95 11.63 25.92
N PHE A 66 8.97 12.09 25.13
CA PHE A 66 9.21 12.86 23.91
C PHE A 66 8.40 14.15 23.91
N THR A 67 9.07 15.26 23.64
CA THR A 67 8.44 16.53 23.31
C THR A 67 8.14 16.60 21.81
N GLN A 68 7.31 17.55 21.36
CA GLN A 68 7.09 17.77 19.93
C GLN A 68 8.39 18.11 19.18
N GLU A 69 9.30 18.85 19.81
CA GLU A 69 10.61 19.17 19.24
C GLU A 69 11.46 17.91 19.03
N ASP A 70 11.41 16.95 19.96
CA ASP A 70 12.09 15.67 19.80
C ASP A 70 11.51 14.84 18.64
N ILE A 71 10.18 14.81 18.53
CA ILE A 71 9.46 14.12 17.45
C ILE A 71 9.86 14.71 16.10
N ASP A 72 9.81 16.04 15.99
CA ASP A 72 10.18 16.74 14.76
C ASP A 72 11.65 16.52 14.40
N GLN A 73 12.54 16.48 15.39
CA GLN A 73 13.95 16.19 15.18
C GLN A 73 14.19 14.78 14.62
N ILE A 74 13.45 13.78 15.10
CA ILE A 74 13.53 12.40 14.58
C ILE A 74 13.08 12.33 13.11
N TYR A 75 12.00 13.01 12.73
CA TYR A 75 11.61 13.10 11.32
C TYR A 75 12.69 13.77 10.45
N LYS A 76 13.30 14.86 10.94
CA LYS A 76 14.40 15.55 10.25
C LYS A 76 15.66 14.69 10.11
N GLU A 77 15.99 13.88 11.13
CA GLU A 77 17.10 12.94 11.07
C GLU A 77 16.93 11.90 9.96
N SER A 78 15.72 11.38 9.77
CA SER A 78 15.41 10.50 8.63
C SER A 78 15.70 11.19 7.30
N ILE A 79 15.21 12.43 7.13
CA ILE A 79 15.42 13.22 5.91
C ILE A 79 16.92 13.39 5.66
N LEU A 80 17.69 13.84 6.66
CA LEU A 80 19.13 14.05 6.55
C LEU A 80 19.90 12.77 6.21
N ALA A 81 19.38 11.60 6.61
CA ALA A 81 19.96 10.31 6.25
C ALA A 81 19.66 9.89 4.79
N GLY A 82 18.76 10.57 4.09
CA GLY A 82 18.38 10.27 2.71
C GLY A 82 17.04 9.56 2.55
N ALA A 83 16.23 9.48 3.61
CA ALA A 83 14.94 8.80 3.60
C ALA A 83 13.82 9.71 4.14
N ILE A 84 12.77 9.90 3.35
CA ILE A 84 11.53 10.52 3.80
C ILE A 84 10.54 9.38 4.02
N ASP A 85 10.50 8.86 5.24
CA ASP A 85 9.77 7.64 5.56
C ASP A 85 9.21 7.76 6.98
N HIS A 86 7.90 7.58 7.13
CA HIS A 86 7.22 7.75 8.41
C HIS A 86 6.91 6.42 9.11
N HIS A 87 6.72 5.32 8.37
CA HIS A 87 6.18 4.08 8.92
C HIS A 87 6.97 3.52 10.12
N SER A 88 8.31 3.56 10.02
CA SER A 88 9.20 3.11 11.10
C SER A 88 9.16 4.06 12.30
N ILE A 89 8.99 5.37 12.04
CA ILE A 89 8.90 6.42 13.04
C ILE A 89 7.57 6.30 13.80
N ASP A 90 6.47 6.14 13.08
CA ASP A 90 5.13 5.98 13.63
C ASP A 90 5.05 4.71 14.49
N THR A 91 5.62 3.60 14.01
CA THR A 91 5.75 2.37 14.78
C THR A 91 6.54 2.59 16.07
N PHE A 92 7.68 3.27 15.97
CA PHE A 92 8.54 3.57 17.11
C PHE A 92 7.80 4.38 18.18
N PHE A 93 7.08 5.43 17.79
CA PHE A 93 6.31 6.25 18.71
C PHE A 93 5.08 5.54 19.27
N SER A 94 4.38 4.76 18.45
CA SER A 94 3.25 3.93 18.89
C SER A 94 3.67 2.94 19.97
N ALA A 95 4.83 2.28 19.83
CA ALA A 95 5.40 1.40 20.85
C ALA A 95 5.75 2.13 22.17
N LYS A 96 5.85 3.46 22.15
CA LYS A 96 6.06 4.32 23.32
C LYS A 96 4.76 4.97 23.83
N GLY A 97 3.62 4.63 23.25
CA GLY A 97 2.32 5.21 23.60
C GLY A 97 2.14 6.66 23.14
N VAL A 98 2.90 7.09 22.12
CA VAL A 98 2.83 8.44 21.55
C VAL A 98 2.16 8.34 20.18
N ASP A 99 1.03 9.03 20.02
CA ASP A 99 0.32 9.11 18.74
C ASP A 99 0.94 10.22 17.88
N VAL A 100 1.53 9.82 16.75
CA VAL A 100 2.09 10.73 15.74
C VAL A 100 1.43 10.45 14.40
N LYS A 101 1.12 11.52 13.66
CA LYS A 101 0.47 11.43 12.35
C LYS A 101 1.13 12.39 11.37
N LYS A 102 2.10 11.88 10.63
CA LYS A 102 2.85 12.63 9.63
C LYS A 102 3.33 11.70 8.51
N CYS A 103 2.54 11.59 7.45
CA CYS A 103 2.90 10.81 6.26
C CYS A 103 4.09 11.45 5.52
N SER A 104 4.70 10.73 4.57
CA SER A 104 5.87 11.17 3.81
C SER A 104 5.62 12.50 3.09
N THR A 105 4.45 12.69 2.49
CA THR A 105 4.07 13.95 1.82
C THR A 105 4.04 15.11 2.80
N LYS A 106 3.51 14.88 4.00
CA LYS A 106 3.49 15.90 5.06
C LYS A 106 4.89 16.20 5.57
N MET A 107 5.78 15.21 5.69
CA MET A 107 7.19 15.44 6.00
C MET A 107 7.87 16.34 4.95
N VAL A 108 7.65 16.07 3.66
CA VAL A 108 8.22 16.89 2.57
C VAL A 108 7.78 18.36 2.67
N PHE A 109 6.50 18.60 2.99
CA PHE A 109 5.96 19.94 3.14
C PHE A 109 6.44 20.63 4.43
N ASP A 110 6.31 19.99 5.59
CA ASP A 110 6.65 20.57 6.89
C ASP A 110 8.16 20.86 7.02
N TYR A 111 9.01 20.09 6.31
CA TYR A 111 10.48 20.17 6.36
C TYR A 111 11.11 20.46 4.99
N SER A 112 10.46 21.32 4.20
CA SER A 112 10.88 21.64 2.84
C SER A 112 12.30 22.20 2.75
N ASP A 113 12.74 22.94 3.78
CA ASP A 113 14.07 23.53 3.84
C ASP A 113 15.15 22.45 4.00
N GLU A 114 14.95 21.50 4.90
CA GLU A 114 15.85 20.35 5.09
C GLU A 114 15.93 19.49 3.83
N VAL A 115 14.78 19.21 3.19
CA VAL A 115 14.75 18.45 1.92
C VAL A 115 15.49 19.21 0.81
N THR A 116 15.25 20.52 0.69
CA THR A 116 15.91 21.37 -0.32
C THR A 116 17.42 21.44 -0.09
N GLN A 117 17.86 21.57 1.16
CA GLN A 117 19.27 21.56 1.52
C GLN A 117 19.92 20.24 1.14
N LEU A 118 19.29 19.10 1.49
CA LEU A 118 19.77 17.78 1.15
C LEU A 118 19.90 17.57 -0.36
N ILE A 119 18.89 17.98 -1.14
CA ILE A 119 18.90 17.91 -2.61
C ILE A 119 20.15 18.63 -3.16
N LYS A 120 20.42 19.84 -2.67
CA LYS A 120 21.56 20.67 -3.10
C LYS A 120 22.91 20.06 -2.68
N GLU A 121 23.02 19.61 -1.44
CA GLU A 121 24.27 19.08 -0.88
C GLU A 121 24.69 17.74 -1.48
N LYS A 122 23.72 16.88 -1.78
CA LYS A 122 23.96 15.52 -2.28
C LYS A 122 23.78 15.39 -3.79
N GLY A 123 23.34 16.44 -4.48
CA GLY A 123 23.12 16.43 -5.92
C GLY A 123 22.01 15.45 -6.33
N ILE A 124 20.91 15.45 -5.57
CA ILE A 124 19.79 14.54 -5.80
C ILE A 124 19.10 14.89 -7.11
N THR A 125 18.89 13.87 -7.95
CA THR A 125 18.23 14.00 -9.26
C THR A 125 17.09 13.01 -9.46
N LYS A 126 16.92 12.06 -8.52
CA LYS A 126 15.95 10.97 -8.60
C LYS A 126 15.24 10.76 -7.27
N VAL A 127 14.06 10.14 -7.35
CA VAL A 127 13.27 9.71 -6.20
C VAL A 127 13.01 8.21 -6.35
N GLU A 128 13.29 7.43 -5.31
CA GLU A 128 12.92 6.02 -5.23
C GLU A 128 11.77 5.83 -4.25
N THR A 129 10.75 5.09 -4.67
CA THR A 129 9.56 4.83 -3.85
C THR A 129 9.10 3.37 -4.03
N HIS A 130 8.08 2.97 -3.28
CA HIS A 130 7.55 1.61 -3.38
C HIS A 130 6.60 1.41 -4.59
N PHE A 131 6.54 0.17 -5.10
CA PHE A 131 5.79 -0.17 -6.33
C PHE A 131 4.26 -0.07 -6.20
N ASP A 132 3.71 -0.19 -4.98
CA ASP A 132 2.26 -0.03 -4.80
C ASP A 132 1.81 1.41 -5.04
N SER A 133 2.74 2.37 -4.88
CA SER A 133 2.62 3.82 -5.08
C SER A 133 1.25 4.34 -4.65
N ASP A 134 0.92 4.23 -3.37
CA ASP A 134 -0.28 4.88 -2.81
C ASP A 134 -0.24 6.40 -2.95
N LEU A 135 -1.29 7.06 -2.46
CA LEU A 135 -1.39 8.50 -2.63
C LEU A 135 -0.21 9.21 -1.97
N ASP A 136 0.29 8.72 -0.83
CA ASP A 136 1.40 9.34 -0.12
C ASP A 136 2.72 9.17 -0.87
N ALA A 137 3.02 7.96 -1.36
CA ALA A 137 4.18 7.72 -2.20
C ALA A 137 4.22 8.59 -3.47
N ILE A 138 3.09 8.73 -4.17
CA ILE A 138 3.03 9.52 -5.40
C ILE A 138 3.12 11.03 -5.09
N ALA A 139 2.41 11.51 -4.07
CA ALA A 139 2.39 12.92 -3.72
C ALA A 139 3.73 13.39 -3.14
N SER A 140 4.36 12.61 -2.25
CA SER A 140 5.70 12.89 -1.74
C SER A 140 6.73 12.93 -2.87
N SER A 141 6.68 11.97 -3.80
CA SER A 141 7.51 11.97 -5.00
C SER A 141 7.30 13.23 -5.85
N TYR A 142 6.05 13.65 -6.05
CA TYR A 142 5.73 14.87 -6.80
C TYR A 142 6.32 16.13 -6.15
N LEU A 143 6.19 16.28 -4.83
CA LEU A 143 6.74 17.41 -4.10
C LEU A 143 8.28 17.44 -4.16
N VAL A 144 8.94 16.30 -3.95
CA VAL A 144 10.41 16.20 -4.06
C VAL A 144 10.87 16.51 -5.49
N ARG A 145 10.18 16.00 -6.52
CA ARG A 145 10.46 16.33 -7.92
C ARG A 145 10.28 17.83 -8.20
N SER A 146 9.29 18.49 -7.61
CA SER A 146 9.15 19.95 -7.72
C SER A 146 10.34 20.71 -7.13
N LEU A 147 10.84 20.30 -5.97
CA LEU A 147 12.06 20.88 -5.40
C LEU A 147 13.30 20.64 -6.29
N ILE A 148 13.39 19.48 -6.94
CA ILE A 148 14.49 19.17 -7.87
C ILE A 148 14.40 20.02 -9.15
N GLU A 149 13.22 20.09 -9.78
CA GLU A 149 13.04 20.69 -11.11
C GLU A 149 12.82 22.21 -11.07
N ASN A 150 12.02 22.69 -10.11
CA ASN A 150 11.66 24.10 -9.98
C ASN A 150 12.42 24.81 -8.85
N GLY A 151 13.00 24.09 -7.90
CA GLY A 151 13.63 24.67 -6.71
C GLY A 151 12.65 25.21 -5.67
N GLU A 152 11.35 24.99 -5.87
CA GLU A 152 10.26 25.44 -5.00
C GLU A 152 9.10 24.44 -4.99
N MET A 153 8.27 24.53 -3.94
CA MET A 153 7.05 23.73 -3.81
C MET A 153 5.94 24.24 -4.75
N PRO A 154 5.06 23.36 -5.24
CA PRO A 154 3.85 23.76 -5.96
C PRO A 154 2.91 24.56 -5.04
N VAL A 155 2.02 25.39 -5.60
CA VAL A 155 1.10 26.20 -4.79
C VAL A 155 0.06 25.35 -4.03
N ILE A 156 -0.13 24.10 -4.45
CA ILE A 156 -1.02 23.12 -3.80
C ILE A 156 -0.32 22.29 -2.71
N ALA A 157 0.96 22.54 -2.38
CA ALA A 157 1.73 21.65 -1.51
C ALA A 157 1.11 21.43 -0.12
N GLU A 158 0.61 22.50 0.52
CA GLU A 158 -0.06 22.41 1.83
C GLU A 158 -1.36 21.60 1.75
N ASP A 159 -2.20 21.91 0.76
CA ASP A 159 -3.48 21.21 0.55
C ASP A 159 -3.22 19.72 0.25
N LEU A 160 -2.20 19.42 -0.56
CA LEU A 160 -1.82 18.06 -0.93
C LEU A 160 -1.33 17.28 0.29
N ALA A 161 -0.46 17.88 1.11
CA ALA A 161 0.01 17.31 2.37
C ALA A 161 -1.14 17.04 3.36
N LYS A 162 -2.15 17.91 3.43
CA LYS A 162 -3.31 17.72 4.29
C LYS A 162 -4.20 16.57 3.82
N VAL A 163 -4.50 16.51 2.52
CA VAL A 163 -5.37 15.47 1.93
C VAL A 163 -4.70 14.10 2.02
N THR A 164 -3.43 14.00 1.66
CA THR A 164 -2.64 12.77 1.75
C THR A 164 -2.55 12.25 3.19
N ASN A 165 -2.22 13.11 4.15
CA ASN A 165 -2.17 12.71 5.57
C ASN A 165 -3.53 12.26 6.10
N THR A 166 -4.64 12.88 5.66
CA THR A 166 -5.99 12.44 6.05
C THR A 166 -6.30 11.04 5.51
N GLU A 167 -5.90 10.75 4.28
CA GLU A 167 -6.10 9.46 3.63
C GLU A 167 -5.24 8.36 4.28
N ASP A 168 -3.96 8.65 4.49
CA ASP A 168 -2.95 7.72 4.99
C ASP A 168 -3.26 7.20 6.41
N TYR A 169 -3.77 8.09 7.27
CA TYR A 169 -4.18 7.71 8.64
C TYR A 169 -5.65 7.26 8.75
N GLY A 170 -6.31 6.97 7.62
CA GLY A 170 -7.67 6.45 7.59
C GLY A 170 -8.70 7.38 8.23
N GLU A 171 -8.47 8.69 8.15
CA GLU A 171 -9.34 9.74 8.71
C GLU A 171 -10.36 10.26 7.69
N ASN A 172 -10.38 9.70 6.48
CA ASN A 172 -11.35 10.03 5.46
C ASN A 172 -12.76 9.53 5.85
N ARG A 173 -13.76 10.42 5.83
CA ARG A 173 -15.14 10.14 6.23
C ARG A 173 -16.16 10.46 5.13
N LEU A 174 -15.70 10.74 3.91
CA LEU A 174 -16.56 11.05 2.78
C LEU A 174 -17.52 9.89 2.48
N ASP A 175 -18.73 10.21 2.02
CA ASP A 175 -19.64 9.20 1.47
C ASP A 175 -19.14 8.70 0.10
N PRO A 176 -19.76 7.65 -0.50
CA PRO A 176 -19.26 7.13 -1.76
C PRO A 176 -19.26 8.10 -2.93
N GLU A 177 -20.24 9.00 -2.99
CA GLU A 177 -20.36 9.97 -4.07
C GLU A 177 -19.32 11.08 -3.91
N GLU A 178 -19.13 11.57 -2.69
CA GLU A 178 -18.10 12.55 -2.36
C GLU A 178 -16.69 11.98 -2.54
N TYR A 179 -16.45 10.74 -2.06
CA TYR A 179 -15.16 10.08 -2.20
C TYR A 179 -14.79 9.92 -3.68
N ALA A 180 -15.69 9.39 -4.52
CA ALA A 180 -15.42 9.22 -5.95
C ALA A 180 -15.07 10.53 -6.68
N LYS A 181 -15.54 11.68 -6.17
CA LYS A 181 -15.24 13.02 -6.72
C LYS A 181 -13.99 13.66 -6.12
N SER A 182 -13.54 13.20 -4.95
CA SER A 182 -12.36 13.71 -4.26
C SER A 182 -11.03 13.36 -4.95
N LEU A 183 -9.92 14.01 -4.56
CA LEU A 183 -8.58 13.63 -5.03
C LEU A 183 -8.24 12.17 -4.70
N PRO A 184 -8.35 11.67 -3.44
CA PRO A 184 -8.06 10.26 -3.13
C PRO A 184 -8.92 9.27 -3.92
N GLY A 185 -10.22 9.55 -4.10
CA GLY A 185 -11.08 8.69 -4.90
C GLY A 185 -10.78 8.75 -6.39
N THR A 186 -10.37 9.90 -6.92
CA THR A 186 -9.93 10.02 -8.33
C THR A 186 -8.63 9.24 -8.57
N VAL A 187 -7.69 9.30 -7.63
CA VAL A 187 -6.48 8.48 -7.67
C VAL A 187 -6.84 7.00 -7.57
N SER A 188 -7.71 6.62 -6.65
CA SER A 188 -8.23 5.24 -6.53
C SER A 188 -8.91 4.74 -7.81
N ALA A 189 -9.67 5.60 -8.49
CA ALA A 189 -10.32 5.29 -9.76
C ALA A 189 -9.28 4.98 -10.86
N ILE A 190 -8.24 5.82 -11.00
CA ILE A 190 -7.12 5.59 -11.93
C ILE A 190 -6.43 4.27 -11.60
N LYS A 191 -6.10 4.04 -10.32
CA LYS A 191 -5.44 2.80 -9.86
C LYS A 191 -6.27 1.57 -10.19
N SER A 192 -7.57 1.59 -9.87
CA SER A 192 -8.46 0.46 -10.06
C SER A 192 -8.57 0.08 -11.54
N LEU A 193 -8.88 1.05 -12.40
CA LEU A 193 -9.09 0.78 -13.82
C LEU A 193 -7.82 0.27 -14.50
N LEU A 194 -6.67 0.90 -14.24
CA LEU A 194 -5.41 0.48 -14.85
C LEU A 194 -4.95 -0.89 -14.31
N SER A 195 -5.22 -1.19 -13.04
CA SER A 195 -4.98 -2.53 -12.49
C SER A 195 -5.84 -3.59 -13.18
N ASP A 196 -7.11 -3.30 -13.46
CA ASP A 196 -8.01 -4.20 -14.17
C ASP A 196 -7.59 -4.40 -15.63
N ARG A 197 -7.22 -3.32 -16.34
CA ARG A 197 -6.66 -3.39 -17.70
C ARG A 197 -5.37 -4.22 -17.71
N GLY A 198 -4.48 -4.03 -16.73
CA GLY A 198 -3.25 -4.81 -16.57
C GLY A 198 -3.51 -6.28 -16.29
N ARG A 199 -4.44 -6.61 -15.39
CA ARG A 199 -4.84 -8.00 -15.10
C ARG A 199 -5.47 -8.68 -16.32
N ALA A 200 -6.28 -7.96 -17.09
CA ALA A 200 -6.86 -8.49 -18.33
C ALA A 200 -5.78 -8.78 -19.38
N GLU A 201 -4.80 -7.88 -19.56
CA GLU A 201 -3.65 -8.09 -20.45
C GLU A 201 -2.82 -9.29 -20.00
N LEU A 202 -2.46 -9.38 -18.71
CA LEU A 202 -1.74 -10.53 -18.16
C LEU A 202 -2.52 -11.83 -18.32
N GLY A 203 -3.84 -11.81 -18.06
CA GLY A 203 -4.72 -12.95 -18.23
C GLY A 203 -4.71 -13.48 -19.67
N LYS A 204 -4.68 -12.58 -20.65
CA LYS A 204 -4.69 -12.92 -22.08
C LYS A 204 -3.30 -13.31 -22.61
N GLU A 205 -2.29 -12.49 -22.34
CA GLU A 205 -0.97 -12.58 -22.99
C GLU A 205 -0.01 -13.49 -22.24
N VAL A 206 -0.14 -13.60 -20.91
CA VAL A 206 0.78 -14.36 -20.06
C VAL A 206 0.10 -15.64 -19.57
N PHE A 207 -0.93 -15.54 -18.74
CA PHE A 207 -1.53 -16.70 -18.08
C PHE A 207 -2.39 -17.56 -19.02
N GLY A 208 -2.98 -16.94 -20.05
CA GLY A 208 -3.78 -17.61 -21.07
C GLY A 208 -2.96 -18.21 -22.23
N SER A 209 -1.66 -17.91 -22.30
CA SER A 209 -0.80 -18.34 -23.41
C SER A 209 -0.04 -19.62 -23.06
N PRO A 210 -0.27 -20.76 -23.76
CA PRO A 210 0.50 -21.98 -23.55
C PRO A 210 1.99 -21.81 -23.81
N LYS A 211 2.37 -20.88 -24.71
CA LYS A 211 3.77 -20.59 -25.06
C LYS A 211 4.54 -19.93 -23.92
N MET A 212 3.84 -19.31 -22.97
CA MET A 212 4.43 -18.65 -21.80
C MET A 212 4.61 -19.62 -20.62
N LYS A 213 4.27 -20.90 -20.79
CA LYS A 213 4.33 -21.92 -19.75
C LYS A 213 5.39 -22.97 -20.03
N GLY A 214 6.01 -23.49 -18.97
CA GLY A 214 6.86 -24.67 -19.00
C GLY A 214 6.04 -25.97 -19.01
N GLU A 215 6.74 -27.11 -19.06
CA GLU A 215 6.11 -28.44 -19.03
C GLU A 215 5.35 -28.70 -17.70
N ASP A 216 5.73 -28.01 -16.63
CA ASP A 216 5.09 -28.03 -15.31
C ASP A 216 3.87 -27.09 -15.21
N GLY A 217 3.50 -26.40 -16.30
CA GLY A 217 2.42 -25.43 -16.33
C GLY A 217 2.72 -24.09 -15.65
N ARG A 218 3.91 -23.90 -15.08
CA ARG A 218 4.38 -22.62 -14.51
C ARG A 218 4.89 -21.70 -15.60
N LEU A 219 5.05 -20.41 -15.30
CA LEU A 219 5.62 -19.46 -16.26
C LEU A 219 7.08 -19.84 -16.58
N ASN A 220 7.41 -19.86 -17.87
CA ASN A 220 8.79 -19.97 -18.33
C ASN A 220 9.48 -18.59 -18.28
N ALA A 221 10.77 -18.52 -18.63
CA ALA A 221 11.54 -17.27 -18.57
C ALA A 221 10.94 -16.13 -19.41
N GLU A 222 10.35 -16.44 -20.57
CA GLU A 222 9.66 -15.45 -21.41
C GLU A 222 8.37 -14.96 -20.75
N GLY A 223 7.60 -15.89 -20.17
CA GLY A 223 6.39 -15.57 -19.40
C GLY A 223 6.68 -14.69 -18.18
N ILE A 224 7.75 -14.97 -17.44
CA ILE A 224 8.18 -14.16 -16.28
C ILE A 224 8.61 -12.75 -16.74
N LYS A 225 9.39 -12.66 -17.82
CA LYS A 225 9.81 -11.37 -18.37
C LYS A 225 8.60 -10.53 -18.81
N LYS A 226 7.67 -11.13 -19.56
CA LYS A 226 6.46 -10.44 -20.02
C LYS A 226 5.53 -10.03 -18.87
N LEU A 227 5.44 -10.86 -17.83
CA LEU A 227 4.74 -10.51 -16.58
C LEU A 227 5.31 -9.22 -15.99
N GLN A 228 6.62 -9.15 -15.81
CA GLN A 228 7.32 -7.99 -15.25
C GLN A 228 7.16 -6.75 -16.13
N GLU A 229 7.30 -6.89 -17.46
CA GLU A 229 7.12 -5.79 -18.41
C GLU A 229 5.70 -5.21 -18.39
N THR A 230 4.68 -6.08 -18.38
CA THR A 230 3.28 -5.64 -18.30
C THR A 230 2.97 -5.01 -16.95
N GLN A 231 3.47 -5.55 -15.82
CA GLN A 231 3.31 -4.92 -14.51
C GLN A 231 3.92 -3.51 -14.50
N ALA A 232 5.18 -3.38 -14.90
CA ALA A 232 5.88 -2.09 -14.96
C ALA A 232 5.20 -1.09 -15.91
N LYS A 233 4.63 -1.55 -17.03
CA LYS A 233 3.89 -0.69 -17.96
C LYS A 233 2.70 -0.02 -17.27
N TYR A 234 1.81 -0.79 -16.63
CA TYR A 234 0.60 -0.24 -16.03
C TYR A 234 0.89 0.55 -14.76
N GLU A 235 1.91 0.18 -14.01
CA GLU A 235 2.40 0.93 -12.86
C GLU A 235 2.92 2.32 -13.24
N ASN A 236 3.78 2.38 -14.26
CA ASN A 236 4.29 3.66 -14.77
C ASN A 236 3.18 4.53 -15.36
N LEU A 237 2.25 3.93 -16.12
CA LEU A 237 1.11 4.66 -16.70
C LEU A 237 0.23 5.28 -15.61
N ARG A 238 -0.07 4.51 -14.55
CA ARG A 238 -0.83 4.96 -13.38
C ARG A 238 -0.16 6.17 -12.73
N ASN A 239 1.13 6.07 -12.42
CA ASN A 239 1.84 7.13 -11.71
C ASN A 239 2.01 8.39 -12.59
N GLN A 240 2.22 8.23 -13.91
CA GLN A 240 2.22 9.33 -14.87
C GLN A 240 0.88 10.07 -14.91
N MET A 241 -0.22 9.33 -14.98
CA MET A 241 -1.58 9.89 -14.98
C MET A 241 -1.91 10.62 -13.68
N VAL A 242 -1.44 10.14 -12.53
CA VAL A 242 -1.61 10.85 -11.26
C VAL A 242 -0.75 12.11 -11.21
N PHE A 243 0.49 12.11 -11.72
CA PHE A 243 1.29 13.33 -11.85
C PHE A 243 0.62 14.37 -12.76
N GLU A 244 0.02 13.94 -13.88
CA GLU A 244 -0.76 14.81 -14.75
C GLU A 244 -1.97 15.41 -14.00
N LEU A 245 -2.72 14.59 -13.26
CA LEU A 245 -3.83 15.06 -12.42
C LEU A 245 -3.39 16.13 -11.40
N ILE A 246 -2.29 15.88 -10.68
CA ILE A 246 -1.75 16.80 -9.68
C ILE A 246 -1.24 18.10 -10.34
N ASN A 247 -0.60 18.02 -11.51
CA ASN A 247 -0.21 19.21 -12.27
C ASN A 247 -1.44 20.04 -12.69
N SER A 248 -2.49 19.40 -13.20
CA SER A 248 -3.74 20.10 -13.55
C SER A 248 -4.38 20.76 -12.32
N ALA A 249 -4.38 20.10 -11.16
CA ALA A 249 -4.84 20.68 -9.90
C ALA A 249 -3.99 21.90 -9.48
N ASN A 250 -2.66 21.82 -9.62
CA ASN A 250 -1.77 22.93 -9.33
C ASN A 250 -2.05 24.13 -10.27
N GLU A 251 -2.21 23.88 -11.57
CA GLU A 251 -2.54 24.92 -12.53
C GLU A 251 -3.90 25.57 -12.25
N ALA A 252 -4.90 24.78 -11.85
CA ALA A 252 -6.22 25.29 -11.47
C ALA A 252 -6.10 26.21 -10.23
N LYS A 253 -5.38 25.78 -9.19
CA LYS A 253 -5.13 26.60 -7.99
C LYS A 253 -4.36 27.89 -8.29
N MET A 254 -3.41 27.84 -9.23
CA MET A 254 -2.68 29.04 -9.67
C MET A 254 -3.60 30.06 -10.38
N LYS A 255 -4.65 29.59 -11.06
CA LYS A 255 -5.64 30.42 -11.77
C LYS A 255 -6.75 30.91 -10.85
N ASP A 256 -7.13 30.08 -9.86
CA ASP A 256 -8.16 30.35 -8.88
C ASP A 256 -7.70 29.93 -7.48
N ALA A 257 -7.39 30.91 -6.63
CA ALA A 257 -6.97 30.66 -5.25
C ALA A 257 -8.07 29.97 -4.41
N GLY A 258 -9.34 30.04 -4.84
CA GLY A 258 -10.47 29.38 -4.20
C GLY A 258 -10.62 27.90 -4.56
N PHE A 259 -9.87 27.38 -5.54
CA PHE A 259 -9.92 25.97 -5.92
C PHE A 259 -9.50 25.07 -4.76
N ASP A 260 -10.35 24.13 -4.36
CA ASP A 260 -10.07 23.15 -3.33
C ASP A 260 -9.75 21.79 -3.96
N ILE A 261 -8.48 21.39 -3.90
CA ILE A 261 -8.02 20.12 -4.49
C ILE A 261 -8.68 18.90 -3.83
N ALA A 262 -9.29 19.03 -2.65
CA ALA A 262 -9.96 17.91 -2.01
C ALA A 262 -11.29 17.56 -2.72
N VAL A 263 -11.98 18.56 -3.29
CA VAL A 263 -13.37 18.40 -3.79
C VAL A 263 -13.61 18.92 -5.21
N ASP A 264 -12.82 19.88 -5.71
CA ASP A 264 -13.04 20.51 -7.02
C ASP A 264 -12.36 19.76 -8.19
N ILE A 265 -11.71 18.63 -7.91
CA ILE A 265 -10.94 17.81 -8.89
C ILE A 265 -11.77 17.41 -10.11
N THR A 266 -13.10 17.29 -9.97
CA THR A 266 -13.99 16.98 -11.10
C THR A 266 -14.07 18.07 -12.16
N SER A 267 -13.69 19.31 -11.84
CA SER A 267 -13.75 20.46 -12.74
C SER A 267 -12.47 20.67 -13.57
N LEU A 268 -11.45 19.83 -13.35
CA LEU A 268 -10.17 19.94 -14.04
C LEU A 268 -10.30 19.66 -15.54
N ASP A 269 -9.56 20.44 -16.32
CA ASP A 269 -9.33 20.17 -17.74
C ASP A 269 -8.22 19.12 -17.85
N LEU A 270 -8.61 17.88 -18.15
CA LEU A 270 -7.73 16.71 -18.22
C LEU A 270 -7.53 16.30 -19.68
N SER A 271 -6.42 15.63 -19.99
CA SER A 271 -6.26 15.02 -21.31
C SER A 271 -7.38 14.01 -21.59
N GLU A 272 -7.66 13.74 -22.87
CA GLU A 272 -8.71 12.80 -23.29
C GLU A 272 -8.49 11.41 -22.66
N GLU A 273 -7.24 10.92 -22.66
CA GLU A 273 -6.88 9.63 -22.09
C GLU A 273 -7.09 9.59 -20.56
N LEU A 274 -6.63 10.63 -19.84
CA LEU A 274 -6.81 10.71 -18.39
C LEU A 274 -8.30 10.86 -18.03
N SER A 275 -9.05 11.65 -18.79
CA SER A 275 -10.49 11.84 -18.59
C SER A 275 -11.27 10.54 -18.79
N GLU A 276 -10.96 9.76 -19.83
CA GLU A 276 -11.54 8.42 -20.04
C GLU A 276 -11.26 7.51 -18.83
N VAL A 277 -9.99 7.43 -18.42
CA VAL A 277 -9.58 6.57 -17.30
C VAL A 277 -10.26 6.97 -15.99
N VAL A 278 -10.34 8.27 -15.70
CA VAL A 278 -11.00 8.77 -14.49
C VAL A 278 -12.49 8.48 -14.51
N ASN A 279 -13.18 8.72 -15.62
CA ASN A 279 -14.63 8.54 -15.70
C ASN A 279 -15.03 7.07 -15.61
N GLU A 280 -14.35 6.18 -16.34
CA GLU A 280 -14.59 4.72 -16.23
C GLU A 280 -14.23 4.19 -14.84
N GLY A 281 -13.10 4.65 -14.28
CA GLY A 281 -12.66 4.25 -12.95
C GLY A 281 -13.63 4.67 -11.85
N ARG A 282 -14.21 5.88 -11.93
CA ARG A 282 -15.17 6.39 -10.93
C ARG A 282 -16.45 5.59 -10.88
N GLU A 283 -16.98 5.19 -12.03
CA GLU A 283 -18.19 4.34 -12.09
C GLU A 283 -17.94 2.98 -11.40
N ASN A 284 -16.79 2.35 -11.68
CA ASN A 284 -16.42 1.08 -11.03
C ASN A 284 -16.15 1.24 -9.54
N LEU A 285 -15.53 2.35 -9.14
CA LEU A 285 -15.23 2.66 -7.74
C LEU A 285 -16.50 2.88 -6.94
N LYS A 286 -17.48 3.64 -7.47
CA LYS A 286 -18.74 3.92 -6.78
C LYS A 286 -19.47 2.64 -6.40
N VAL A 287 -19.69 1.73 -7.36
CA VAL A 287 -20.35 0.43 -7.10
C VAL A 287 -19.57 -0.37 -6.06
N SER A 288 -18.24 -0.47 -6.24
CA SER A 288 -17.42 -1.26 -5.31
C SER A 288 -17.38 -0.67 -3.90
N PHE A 289 -17.47 0.66 -3.78
CA PHE A 289 -17.44 1.34 -2.50
C PHE A 289 -18.79 1.30 -1.79
N GLU A 290 -19.90 1.37 -2.52
CA GLU A 290 -21.25 1.12 -1.99
C GLU A 290 -21.36 -0.32 -1.43
N ASP A 291 -20.89 -1.32 -2.19
CA ASP A 291 -20.83 -2.72 -1.72
C ASP A 291 -19.97 -2.83 -0.45
N PHE A 292 -18.79 -2.21 -0.45
CA PHE A 292 -17.90 -2.18 0.71
C PHE A 292 -18.56 -1.59 1.95
N LEU A 293 -19.24 -0.44 1.85
CA LEU A 293 -19.86 0.18 3.02
C LEU A 293 -20.94 -0.69 3.63
N GLN A 294 -21.77 -1.32 2.80
CA GLN A 294 -22.81 -2.23 3.30
C GLN A 294 -22.23 -3.43 4.04
N ASP A 295 -21.10 -3.96 3.58
CA ASP A 295 -20.39 -5.06 4.24
C ASP A 295 -19.64 -4.56 5.50
N PHE A 296 -19.02 -3.37 5.44
CA PHE A 296 -18.19 -2.79 6.51
C PHE A 296 -19.02 -2.31 7.71
N GLU A 297 -20.23 -1.83 7.47
CA GLU A 297 -21.20 -1.50 8.54
C GLU A 297 -21.63 -2.75 9.32
N LYS A 298 -21.71 -3.91 8.65
CA LYS A 298 -22.07 -5.20 9.26
C LYS A 298 -20.87 -5.93 9.88
N ALA A 299 -19.65 -5.51 9.55
CA ALA A 299 -18.43 -6.13 10.05
C ALA A 299 -18.32 -5.97 11.58
N GLU A 300 -17.91 -7.05 12.24
CA GLU A 300 -17.65 -7.06 13.67
C GLU A 300 -16.38 -6.25 13.96
N LYS A 301 -16.46 -5.29 14.87
CA LYS A 301 -15.33 -4.46 15.31
C LYS A 301 -15.02 -4.80 16.76
N GLY A 302 -13.74 -4.98 17.07
CA GLY A 302 -13.30 -5.32 18.41
C GLY A 302 -11.80 -5.16 18.57
N GLN A 303 -11.25 -5.83 19.56
CA GLN A 303 -9.81 -5.92 19.80
C GLN A 303 -9.38 -7.38 19.82
N ILE A 304 -8.14 -7.64 19.40
CA ILE A 304 -7.48 -8.93 19.55
C ILE A 304 -6.10 -8.71 20.14
N THR A 305 -5.60 -9.72 20.86
CA THR A 305 -4.23 -9.79 21.35
C THR A 305 -3.39 -10.60 20.36
N ILE A 306 -2.38 -9.95 19.78
CA ILE A 306 -1.37 -10.60 18.93
C ILE A 306 0.03 -10.24 19.43
N LYS A 307 1.07 -10.85 18.86
CA LYS A 307 2.45 -10.50 19.19
C LYS A 307 2.95 -9.35 18.31
N ASP A 308 3.77 -8.48 18.89
CA ASP A 308 4.65 -7.61 18.11
C ASP A 308 5.86 -8.39 17.57
N ARG A 309 6.68 -7.75 16.73
CA ARG A 309 7.93 -8.35 16.22
C ARG A 309 9.03 -8.54 17.28
N GLN A 310 8.87 -7.96 18.47
CA GLN A 310 9.75 -8.21 19.63
C GLN A 310 9.27 -9.37 20.52
N GLY A 311 8.10 -9.95 20.23
CA GLY A 311 7.51 -11.07 20.95
C GLY A 311 6.57 -10.69 22.11
N ASN A 312 6.33 -9.40 22.35
CA ASN A 312 5.41 -8.94 23.39
C ASN A 312 3.97 -9.04 22.91
N ASP A 313 3.04 -9.28 23.83
CA ASP A 313 1.61 -9.28 23.53
C ASP A 313 1.10 -7.82 23.48
N ILE A 314 0.36 -7.49 22.42
CA ILE A 314 -0.22 -6.18 22.18
C ILE A 314 -1.69 -6.32 21.80
N GLU A 315 -2.54 -5.42 22.32
CA GLU A 315 -3.94 -5.31 21.89
C GLU A 315 -4.01 -4.44 20.63
N VAL A 316 -4.60 -4.99 19.57
CA VAL A 316 -4.81 -4.28 18.30
C VAL A 316 -6.28 -4.27 17.94
N ASN A 317 -6.71 -3.22 17.26
CA ASN A 317 -8.06 -3.15 16.71
C ASN A 317 -8.22 -4.21 15.62
N VAL A 318 -9.40 -4.83 15.55
CA VAL A 318 -9.74 -5.76 14.47
C VAL A 318 -11.10 -5.42 13.86
N VAL A 319 -11.18 -5.57 12.54
CA VAL A 319 -12.43 -5.61 11.79
C VAL A 319 -12.57 -6.99 11.16
N VAL A 320 -13.61 -7.74 11.55
CA VAL A 320 -13.93 -9.07 10.99
C VAL A 320 -15.17 -8.95 10.12
N GLY A 321 -15.00 -9.08 8.82
CA GLY A 321 -16.06 -8.89 7.81
C GLY A 321 -16.26 -10.10 6.90
N THR A 322 -17.33 -10.04 6.11
CA THR A 322 -17.61 -10.96 5.01
C THR A 322 -17.88 -10.13 3.77
N SER A 323 -17.20 -10.40 2.66
CA SER A 323 -17.39 -9.71 1.39
C SER A 323 -17.04 -10.59 0.20
N LYS A 324 -17.77 -10.43 -0.92
CA LYS A 324 -17.48 -11.14 -2.18
C LYS A 324 -16.11 -10.75 -2.76
N LYS A 325 -15.55 -9.61 -2.36
CA LYS A 325 -14.24 -9.10 -2.80
C LYS A 325 -13.31 -8.79 -1.60
N PRO A 326 -12.76 -9.81 -0.89
CA PRO A 326 -11.99 -9.61 0.35
C PRO A 326 -10.82 -8.63 0.23
N LEU A 327 -10.03 -8.72 -0.84
CA LEU A 327 -8.92 -7.82 -1.09
C LEU A 327 -9.39 -6.36 -1.29
N MET A 328 -10.47 -6.16 -2.04
CA MET A 328 -11.04 -4.82 -2.25
C MET A 328 -11.58 -4.24 -0.95
N PHE A 329 -12.28 -5.06 -0.16
CA PHE A 329 -12.76 -4.66 1.17
C PHE A 329 -11.59 -4.23 2.06
N THR A 330 -10.53 -5.04 2.11
CA THR A 330 -9.35 -4.78 2.93
C THR A 330 -8.70 -3.45 2.54
N ASN A 331 -8.48 -3.22 1.25
CA ASN A 331 -7.90 -1.98 0.75
C ASN A 331 -8.79 -0.75 1.03
N MET A 332 -10.11 -0.88 0.89
CA MET A 332 -11.04 0.22 1.19
C MET A 332 -11.19 0.47 2.70
N ALA A 333 -11.02 -0.57 3.52
CA ALA A 333 -11.07 -0.45 4.97
C ALA A 333 -9.93 0.42 5.49
N TYR A 334 -8.72 0.33 4.91
CA TYR A 334 -7.56 1.14 5.33
C TYR A 334 -7.82 2.65 5.28
N ASN A 335 -8.69 3.12 4.40
CA ASN A 335 -9.05 4.54 4.34
C ASN A 335 -10.04 4.96 5.44
N ARG A 336 -10.51 4.00 6.26
CA ARG A 336 -11.54 4.21 7.30
C ARG A 336 -11.17 3.70 8.69
N VAL A 337 -10.07 2.96 8.80
CA VAL A 337 -9.56 2.43 10.07
C VAL A 337 -8.17 2.99 10.31
N SER A 338 -7.74 3.02 11.57
CA SER A 338 -6.37 3.39 11.90
C SER A 338 -5.38 2.36 11.34
N PRO A 339 -4.16 2.76 10.96
CA PRO A 339 -3.16 1.84 10.37
C PRO A 339 -2.89 0.58 11.22
N ASP A 340 -3.00 0.68 12.55
CA ASP A 340 -2.84 -0.40 13.54
C ASP A 340 -4.00 -1.42 13.57
N THR A 341 -4.98 -1.31 12.67
CA THR A 341 -6.13 -2.20 12.62
C THR A 341 -5.88 -3.41 11.73
N VAL A 342 -6.11 -4.60 12.26
CA VAL A 342 -6.17 -5.85 11.50
C VAL A 342 -7.53 -5.94 10.79
N VAL A 343 -7.55 -6.05 9.47
CA VAL A 343 -8.76 -6.21 8.67
C VAL A 343 -8.85 -7.65 8.16
N ALA A 344 -9.75 -8.43 8.73
CA ALA A 344 -9.94 -9.86 8.45
C ALA A 344 -11.27 -10.09 7.71
N VAL A 345 -11.21 -10.47 6.44
CA VAL A 345 -12.38 -10.56 5.56
C VAL A 345 -12.52 -11.94 4.95
N TYR A 346 -13.67 -12.59 5.16
CA TYR A 346 -14.03 -13.84 4.50
C TYR A 346 -14.73 -13.61 3.15
N GLY A 347 -14.48 -14.48 2.16
CA GLY A 347 -15.00 -14.36 0.80
C GLY A 347 -16.51 -14.59 0.60
N GLY A 348 -17.18 -15.29 1.53
CA GLY A 348 -18.57 -15.69 1.38
C GLY A 348 -18.80 -16.86 0.40
N GLU A 349 -20.03 -17.38 0.36
CA GLU A 349 -20.38 -18.69 -0.25
C GLU A 349 -20.50 -18.72 -1.80
N GLU A 350 -20.59 -17.58 -2.49
CA GLU A 350 -20.76 -17.53 -3.95
C GLU A 350 -19.55 -16.92 -4.67
N ARG A 351 -18.49 -17.70 -4.92
CA ARG A 351 -17.33 -17.18 -5.65
C ARG A 351 -16.87 -18.07 -6.79
N ALA A 352 -16.83 -17.48 -8.00
CA ALA A 352 -16.27 -18.11 -9.18
C ALA A 352 -14.73 -18.03 -9.22
N PHE A 353 -14.12 -16.97 -8.66
CA PHE A 353 -12.66 -16.70 -8.66
C PHE A 353 -12.27 -15.81 -7.44
N GLY A 354 -11.03 -15.92 -6.90
CA GLY A 354 -10.47 -15.01 -5.87
C GLY A 354 -10.05 -15.66 -4.53
N ASP A 355 -9.47 -14.89 -3.60
CA ASP A 355 -8.88 -15.36 -2.32
C ASP A 355 -9.93 -15.68 -1.25
N ASN A 356 -9.98 -16.89 -0.68
CA ASN A 356 -11.07 -17.34 0.24
C ASN A 356 -11.22 -16.48 1.49
N TYR A 357 -10.14 -15.84 1.90
CA TYR A 357 -10.16 -14.73 2.82
C TYR A 357 -8.94 -13.86 2.57
N ASN A 358 -8.97 -12.66 3.12
CA ASN A 358 -7.83 -11.77 3.24
C ASN A 358 -7.78 -11.27 4.69
N ILE A 359 -6.65 -11.48 5.39
CA ILE A 359 -6.37 -10.83 6.67
C ILE A 359 -5.22 -9.89 6.43
N GLY A 360 -5.54 -8.63 6.23
CA GLY A 360 -4.58 -7.57 5.97
C GLY A 360 -4.33 -6.73 7.21
N ILE A 361 -3.11 -6.22 7.27
CA ILE A 361 -2.72 -5.03 8.03
C ILE A 361 -2.18 -4.04 7.01
N THR A 362 -2.21 -2.73 7.32
CA THR A 362 -1.51 -1.80 6.43
C THR A 362 -0.05 -2.25 6.33
N PRO A 363 0.58 -2.14 5.15
CA PRO A 363 1.97 -2.59 4.99
C PRO A 363 2.93 -1.96 6.03
N ASP A 364 2.58 -0.78 6.53
CA ASP A 364 3.26 0.00 7.56
C ASP A 364 3.39 -0.75 8.88
N MET A 365 2.36 -1.54 9.21
CA MET A 365 2.31 -2.36 10.42
C MET A 365 2.92 -3.75 10.21
N ALA A 366 3.30 -4.14 8.99
CA ALA A 366 3.88 -5.47 8.71
C ALA A 366 5.23 -5.72 9.39
N ASN A 367 5.95 -4.63 9.68
CA ASN A 367 7.21 -4.62 10.44
C ASN A 367 7.00 -4.53 11.96
N SER A 368 5.75 -4.38 12.41
CA SER A 368 5.41 -4.07 13.80
C SER A 368 4.60 -5.21 14.42
N LEU A 369 3.68 -5.79 13.65
CA LEU A 369 2.78 -6.87 14.05
C LEU A 369 3.30 -8.23 13.56
N ASP A 370 3.19 -9.27 14.39
CA ASP A 370 3.46 -10.66 14.04
C ASP A 370 2.14 -11.45 13.87
N LEU A 371 1.71 -11.58 12.61
CA LEU A 371 0.54 -12.40 12.24
C LEU A 371 0.85 -13.91 12.16
N SER A 372 2.05 -14.37 12.53
CA SER A 372 2.42 -15.80 12.46
C SER A 372 1.46 -16.70 13.26
N ALA A 373 1.00 -16.23 14.43
CA ALA A 373 0.10 -17.01 15.28
C ALA A 373 -1.27 -17.19 14.60
N VAL A 374 -1.80 -16.12 13.98
CA VAL A 374 -3.04 -16.18 13.19
C VAL A 374 -2.87 -17.13 12.00
N CYS A 375 -1.74 -17.02 11.29
CA CYS A 375 -1.39 -17.91 10.18
C CYS A 375 -1.34 -19.38 10.60
N LEU A 376 -0.73 -19.68 11.76
CA LEU A 376 -0.64 -21.04 12.30
C LEU A 376 -2.04 -21.60 12.63
N GLU A 377 -2.90 -20.81 13.26
CA GLU A 377 -4.26 -21.26 13.60
C GLU A 377 -5.13 -21.50 12.37
N LEU A 378 -4.98 -20.69 11.32
CA LEU A 378 -5.61 -20.94 10.02
C LEU A 378 -5.07 -22.23 9.37
N ASN A 379 -3.76 -22.48 9.44
CA ASN A 379 -3.15 -23.72 8.96
C ASN A 379 -3.69 -24.95 9.69
N LYS A 380 -3.78 -24.89 11.03
CA LYS A 380 -4.34 -25.96 11.86
C LYS A 380 -5.79 -26.27 11.50
N ALA A 381 -6.61 -25.23 11.32
CA ALA A 381 -8.00 -25.38 10.93
C ALA A 381 -8.15 -26.02 9.54
N GLU A 382 -7.37 -25.57 8.55
CA GLU A 382 -7.38 -26.12 7.19
C GLU A 382 -6.89 -27.58 7.19
N LYS A 383 -5.78 -27.86 7.89
CA LYS A 383 -5.20 -29.20 8.00
C LYS A 383 -6.21 -30.20 8.57
N ALA A 384 -6.88 -29.87 9.67
CA ALA A 384 -7.85 -30.75 10.30
C ALA A 384 -8.98 -31.16 9.33
N LYS A 385 -9.44 -30.24 8.49
CA LYS A 385 -10.45 -30.54 7.47
C LYS A 385 -9.90 -31.39 6.34
N ARG A 386 -8.66 -31.16 5.89
CA ARG A 386 -8.03 -32.00 4.87
C ARG A 386 -7.81 -33.42 5.36
N GLU A 387 -7.32 -33.61 6.58
CA GLU A 387 -7.13 -34.93 7.18
C GLU A 387 -8.46 -35.68 7.32
N ALA A 388 -9.52 -34.99 7.73
CA ALA A 388 -10.88 -35.55 7.75
C ALA A 388 -11.35 -35.97 6.34
N LEU A 389 -11.11 -35.14 5.32
CA LEU A 389 -11.46 -35.46 3.94
C LEU A 389 -10.64 -36.64 3.39
N ILE A 390 -9.33 -36.69 3.66
CA ILE A 390 -8.42 -37.77 3.20
C ILE A 390 -8.78 -39.11 3.85
N THR A 391 -9.19 -39.11 5.12
CA THR A 391 -9.54 -40.32 5.86
C THR A 391 -10.99 -40.77 5.67
N LYS A 392 -11.84 -39.94 5.04
CA LYS A 392 -13.23 -40.28 4.70
C LYS A 392 -13.29 -41.57 3.87
N ALA A 393 -14.08 -42.55 4.31
CA ALA A 393 -14.15 -43.87 3.67
C ALA A 393 -14.77 -43.79 2.26
N ASP A 394 -15.90 -43.11 2.14
CA ASP A 394 -16.63 -42.94 0.88
C ASP A 394 -16.44 -41.51 0.35
N LYS A 395 -15.49 -41.35 -0.57
CA LYS A 395 -15.20 -40.07 -1.23
C LYS A 395 -15.95 -39.97 -2.56
N THR A 396 -16.44 -38.78 -2.89
CA THR A 396 -16.94 -38.49 -4.25
C THR A 396 -15.78 -38.38 -5.23
N GLU A 397 -16.06 -38.48 -6.54
CA GLU A 397 -15.02 -38.25 -7.56
C GLU A 397 -14.39 -36.86 -7.45
N ASP A 398 -15.18 -35.84 -7.09
CA ASP A 398 -14.69 -34.47 -6.97
C ASP A 398 -13.82 -34.28 -5.73
N GLU A 399 -14.15 -34.94 -4.61
CA GLU A 399 -13.32 -34.98 -3.41
C GLU A 399 -11.97 -35.67 -3.70
N GLN A 400 -11.98 -36.78 -4.46
CA GLN A 400 -10.75 -37.47 -4.84
C GLN A 400 -9.89 -36.62 -5.78
N LYS A 401 -10.48 -35.98 -6.79
CA LYS A 401 -9.77 -35.05 -7.69
C LYS A 401 -9.14 -33.90 -6.93
N MET A 402 -9.81 -33.38 -5.90
CA MET A 402 -9.27 -32.31 -5.06
C MET A 402 -8.03 -32.78 -4.28
N ILE A 403 -8.09 -33.97 -3.66
CA ILE A 403 -6.97 -34.58 -2.95
C ILE A 403 -5.78 -34.84 -3.89
N ASP A 404 -6.03 -35.44 -5.06
CA ASP A 404 -4.99 -35.72 -6.05
C ASP A 404 -4.37 -34.41 -6.56
N GLY A 405 -5.19 -33.38 -6.74
CA GLY A 405 -4.77 -32.03 -7.09
C GLY A 405 -3.81 -31.43 -6.06
N TRP A 406 -4.10 -31.56 -4.76
CA TRP A 406 -3.17 -31.13 -3.70
C TRP A 406 -1.87 -31.94 -3.70
N ALA A 407 -1.96 -33.26 -3.83
CA ALA A 407 -0.80 -34.15 -3.81
C ALA A 407 0.19 -33.84 -4.94
N ALA A 408 -0.33 -33.49 -6.13
CA ALA A 408 0.45 -33.13 -7.31
C ALA A 408 1.15 -31.76 -7.23
N GLN A 409 0.80 -30.91 -6.26
CA GLN A 409 1.46 -29.62 -6.10
C GLN A 409 2.85 -29.80 -5.49
N ALA A 410 3.80 -29.00 -5.97
CA ALA A 410 5.06 -28.78 -5.27
C ALA A 410 4.82 -28.00 -3.98
N ASP A 411 5.59 -28.32 -2.95
CA ASP A 411 5.58 -27.57 -1.69
C ASP A 411 5.93 -26.09 -1.95
N ARG A 412 5.26 -25.21 -1.23
CA ARG A 412 5.50 -23.76 -1.21
C ARG A 412 6.10 -23.38 0.13
N GLU A 413 6.91 -22.33 0.13
CA GLU A 413 7.41 -21.74 1.37
C GLU A 413 6.24 -21.28 2.25
N ALA A 414 6.27 -21.68 3.52
CA ALA A 414 5.35 -21.18 4.53
C ALA A 414 5.66 -19.70 4.84
N PHE A 415 4.73 -19.01 5.51
CA PHE A 415 4.86 -17.63 5.99
C PHE A 415 6.29 -17.32 6.49
N PHE A 416 6.86 -16.17 6.08
CA PHE A 416 8.21 -15.75 6.46
C PHE A 416 8.36 -15.73 7.99
N GLY A 417 9.26 -16.55 8.53
CA GLY A 417 9.46 -16.74 9.98
C GLY A 417 8.78 -17.97 10.59
N LEU A 418 7.85 -18.65 9.90
CA LEU A 418 7.34 -19.96 10.35
C LEU A 418 8.42 -21.05 10.20
N ASN A 419 9.19 -21.02 9.11
CA ASN A 419 10.31 -21.96 8.94
C ASN A 419 11.37 -21.76 10.02
N ASP A 420 11.70 -20.51 10.37
CA ASP A 420 12.64 -20.20 11.45
C ASP A 420 12.11 -20.72 12.80
N LYS A 421 10.80 -20.60 13.06
CA LYS A 421 10.14 -21.15 14.25
C LYS A 421 10.10 -22.69 14.25
N VAL A 422 9.98 -23.33 13.09
CA VAL A 422 10.12 -24.79 12.95
C VAL A 422 11.55 -25.23 13.21
N GLU A 423 12.55 -24.53 12.66
CA GLU A 423 13.97 -24.79 12.87
C GLU A 423 14.37 -24.57 14.34
N ALA A 424 13.77 -23.57 15.01
CA ALA A 424 13.92 -23.32 16.43
C ALA A 424 13.19 -24.33 17.33
N GLY A 425 12.34 -25.18 16.76
CA GLY A 425 11.55 -26.18 17.49
C GLY A 425 10.35 -25.62 18.26
N GLU A 426 9.92 -24.39 17.93
CA GLU A 426 8.76 -23.72 18.54
C GLU A 426 7.43 -24.20 17.92
N ILE A 427 7.47 -24.65 16.67
CA ILE A 427 6.32 -25.15 15.90
C ILE A 427 6.68 -26.51 15.31
N ASP A 428 5.79 -27.49 15.40
CA ASP A 428 5.97 -28.76 14.71
C ASP A 428 5.76 -28.55 13.19
N ALA A 429 6.75 -28.97 12.39
CA ALA A 429 6.68 -28.94 10.92
C ALA A 429 5.42 -29.61 10.38
N GLY A 430 4.90 -30.62 11.10
CA GLY A 430 3.65 -31.29 10.78
C GLY A 430 2.41 -30.39 10.88
N GLU A 431 2.44 -29.31 11.65
CA GLU A 431 1.31 -28.38 11.82
C GLU A 431 1.15 -27.40 10.65
N ILE A 432 2.14 -27.32 9.75
CA ILE A 432 2.16 -26.40 8.62
C ILE A 432 1.72 -27.13 7.35
N VAL A 433 0.76 -26.56 6.64
CA VAL A 433 0.36 -27.10 5.34
C VAL A 433 1.20 -26.44 4.25
N THR A 434 2.07 -27.17 3.55
CA THR A 434 2.97 -26.58 2.54
C THR A 434 2.37 -26.52 1.13
N LYS A 435 1.12 -26.99 0.95
CA LYS A 435 0.45 -27.07 -0.35
C LYS A 435 -0.87 -26.31 -0.33
N ASP A 436 -1.06 -25.48 -1.35
CA ASP A 436 -2.29 -24.71 -1.60
C ASP A 436 -3.54 -25.58 -1.38
N PRO A 437 -4.59 -25.11 -0.68
CA PRO A 437 -5.01 -23.75 -0.27
C PRO A 437 -4.38 -23.12 1.00
N THR A 438 -3.13 -23.40 1.32
CA THR A 438 -2.42 -22.77 2.46
C THR A 438 -2.55 -21.24 2.49
N VAL A 439 -2.60 -20.68 3.70
CA VAL A 439 -2.34 -19.26 3.97
C VAL A 439 -1.00 -18.84 3.35
N LEU A 440 -1.02 -17.89 2.43
CA LEU A 440 0.16 -17.25 1.85
C LEU A 440 0.36 -15.86 2.44
N VAL A 441 1.60 -15.38 2.40
CA VAL A 441 1.91 -13.98 2.67
C VAL A 441 1.99 -13.23 1.36
N ALA A 442 1.24 -12.14 1.26
CA ALA A 442 1.40 -11.16 0.20
C ALA A 442 1.40 -9.76 0.82
N GLY A 443 2.55 -9.06 0.77
CA GLY A 443 2.66 -7.68 1.24
C GLY A 443 2.26 -7.46 2.71
N GLY A 444 2.65 -8.36 3.61
CA GLY A 444 2.28 -8.28 5.03
C GLY A 444 0.87 -8.77 5.38
N SER A 445 0.06 -9.13 4.38
CA SER A 445 -1.26 -9.72 4.57
C SER A 445 -1.24 -11.24 4.47
N LEU A 446 -2.13 -11.91 5.21
CA LEU A 446 -2.42 -13.34 5.09
C LEU A 446 -3.53 -13.54 4.05
N ILE A 447 -3.26 -14.23 2.96
CA ILE A 447 -4.26 -14.55 1.93
C ILE A 447 -4.38 -16.06 1.76
N ALA A 448 -5.59 -16.61 1.69
CA ALA A 448 -5.76 -17.98 1.19
C ALA A 448 -6.01 -17.94 -0.31
N ALA A 449 -4.97 -18.19 -1.09
CA ALA A 449 -5.02 -18.11 -2.54
C ALA A 449 -5.57 -19.39 -3.18
N SER A 450 -6.78 -19.85 -2.86
CA SER A 450 -7.35 -20.97 -3.61
C SER A 450 -8.85 -21.26 -3.43
N ARG A 451 -9.44 -21.74 -4.52
CA ARG A 451 -10.79 -22.34 -4.64
C ARG A 451 -10.98 -23.61 -3.81
N THR A 452 -9.90 -24.23 -3.33
CA THR A 452 -9.93 -25.51 -2.64
C THR A 452 -9.78 -25.39 -1.14
N SER A 453 -9.69 -24.17 -0.56
CA SER A 453 -9.75 -24.02 0.91
C SER A 453 -11.06 -24.58 1.42
N LEU A 454 -10.95 -25.43 2.44
CA LEU A 454 -12.10 -26.05 3.09
C LEU A 454 -12.65 -25.19 4.24
N LEU A 455 -12.01 -24.05 4.54
CA LEU A 455 -12.44 -23.14 5.58
C LEU A 455 -13.73 -22.42 5.18
N GLY A 456 -14.77 -22.61 6.00
CA GLY A 456 -16.01 -21.85 5.94
C GLY A 456 -15.88 -20.54 6.73
N GLU A 457 -16.93 -19.71 6.62
CA GLU A 457 -17.02 -18.45 7.37
C GLU A 457 -16.91 -18.66 8.88
N GLU A 458 -17.57 -19.70 9.40
CA GLU A 458 -17.56 -20.02 10.82
C GLU A 458 -16.17 -20.44 11.31
N ASP A 459 -15.42 -21.22 10.53
CA ASP A 459 -14.05 -21.62 10.89
C ASP A 459 -13.14 -20.39 10.95
N PHE A 460 -13.25 -19.50 9.96
CA PHE A 460 -12.50 -18.25 9.90
C PHE A 460 -12.78 -17.36 11.11
N LYS A 461 -14.06 -17.14 11.44
CA LYS A 461 -14.46 -16.36 12.62
C LYS A 461 -14.01 -17.02 13.92
N ASN A 462 -14.08 -18.35 14.02
CA ASN A 462 -13.60 -19.08 15.19
C ASN A 462 -12.09 -18.94 15.39
N VAL A 463 -11.29 -18.92 14.31
CA VAL A 463 -9.85 -18.63 14.42
C VAL A 463 -9.64 -17.22 14.96
N MET A 464 -10.30 -16.20 14.40
CA MET A 464 -10.17 -14.81 14.88
C MET A 464 -10.59 -14.65 16.34
N ASN A 465 -11.64 -15.36 16.77
CA ASN A 465 -12.13 -15.33 18.16
C ASN A 465 -11.13 -15.91 19.18
N LYS A 466 -10.16 -16.73 18.78
CA LYS A 466 -9.13 -17.23 19.70
C LYS A 466 -8.20 -16.14 20.22
N PHE A 467 -8.13 -15.02 19.51
CA PHE A 467 -7.27 -13.89 19.83
C PHE A 467 -8.02 -12.77 20.55
N LYS A 468 -9.34 -12.89 20.78
CA LYS A 468 -10.12 -11.87 21.50
C LYS A 468 -9.95 -11.93 23.01
#